data_AF-A0A2U1CUD0-F1
#
_entry.id   AF-A0A2U1CUD0-F1
#
_cell.length_a   1.000
_cell.length_b   1.000
_cell.length_c   1.000
_cell.angle_alpha   90.00
_cell.angle_beta   90.00
_cell.angle_gamma   90.00
#
_symmetry.space_group_name_H-M   'P 1'
#
loop_
_entity.id
_entity.type
_entity.pdbx_description
1 polymer ?
#
loop_
_entity_poly.entity_id
_entity_poly.type
_entity_poly.pdbx_seq_one_letter_code
_entity_poly.pdbx_strand_id
1 'polypeptide(L)' 'MNESDIDDIIPDVRDGLTRTERIVLTVLYETQKERGGRDVPTVMLYGRVLEYVDVSEEAFHDVLYRLGVR' A
#
# COMPACT_ATOMS: atom_id res chain seq x y z
N MET A 1 -5.01 19.38 9.87
CA MET A 1 -5.26 17.94 9.86
C MET A 1 -6.69 17.78 9.44
N ASN A 2 -6.90 17.42 8.19
CA ASN A 2 -8.24 17.11 7.70
C ASN A 2 -8.66 15.76 8.31
N GLU A 3 -9.96 15.54 8.45
CA GLU A 3 -10.51 14.27 8.97
C GLU A 3 -9.98 13.06 8.17
N SER A 4 -9.72 13.25 6.86
CA SER A 4 -9.09 12.26 5.97
C SER A 4 -7.68 11.83 6.39
N ASP A 5 -6.90 12.71 7.04
CA ASP A 5 -5.50 12.42 7.40
C ASP A 5 -5.41 11.47 8.60
N ILE A 6 -6.47 11.42 9.42
CA ILE A 6 -6.53 10.57 10.61
C ILE A 6 -6.76 9.10 10.22
N ASP A 7 -7.59 8.84 9.22
CA ASP A 7 -7.86 7.49 8.71
C ASP A 7 -6.64 6.85 8.04
N ASP A 8 -5.69 7.65 7.56
CA ASP A 8 -4.44 7.17 6.98
C ASP A 8 -3.45 6.65 8.04
N ILE A 9 -3.59 7.07 9.31
CA ILE A 9 -2.67 6.70 10.39
C ILE A 9 -3.28 5.74 11.44
N ILE A 10 -4.61 5.67 11.55
CA ILE A 10 -5.28 4.78 12.51
C ILE A 10 -5.56 3.42 11.84
N PRO A 11 -5.02 2.30 12.38
CA PRO A 11 -5.36 0.97 11.89
C PRO A 11 -6.83 0.62 12.14
N ASP A 12 -7.47 -0.01 11.15
CA ASP A 12 -8.84 -0.52 11.30
C ASP A 12 -8.84 -1.73 12.23
N VAL A 13 -9.80 -1.79 13.16
CA VAL A 13 -9.88 -2.87 14.17
C VAL A 13 -10.14 -4.26 13.58
N ARG A 14 -10.60 -4.36 12.33
CA ARG A 14 -10.96 -5.62 11.68
C ARG A 14 -9.74 -6.36 11.13
N ASP A 15 -8.83 -5.61 10.53
CA ASP A 15 -7.66 -6.15 9.82
C ASP A 15 -6.32 -5.65 10.35
N GLY A 16 -6.33 -4.62 11.22
CA GLY A 16 -5.14 -3.99 11.75
C GLY A 16 -4.37 -3.16 10.72
N LEU A 17 -4.98 -2.86 9.57
CA LEU A 17 -4.35 -2.13 8.47
C LEU A 17 -4.74 -0.66 8.49
N THR A 18 -3.77 0.22 8.22
CA THR A 18 -4.11 1.60 7.84
C THR A 18 -4.68 1.66 6.41
N ARG A 19 -5.29 2.80 6.04
CA ARG A 19 -5.78 3.03 4.69
C ARG A 19 -4.67 2.86 3.63
N THR A 20 -3.47 3.38 3.87
CA THR A 20 -2.31 3.23 2.97
C THR A 20 -1.93 1.76 2.78
N GLU A 21 -1.84 0.98 3.85
CA GLU A 21 -1.52 -0.46 3.76
C GLU A 21 -2.56 -1.23 2.93
N ARG A 22 -3.84 -0.92 3.13
CA ARG A 22 -4.94 -1.55 2.39
C ARG A 22 -4.87 -1.20 0.91
N ILE A 23 -4.54 0.04 0.56
CA ILE A 23 -4.30 0.48 -0.83
C ILE A 23 -3.14 -0.34 -1.42
N VAL A 24 -2.00 -0.43 -0.74
CA VAL A 24 -0.83 -1.19 -1.21
C VAL A 24 -1.21 -2.65 -1.50
N LEU A 25 -1.92 -3.32 -0.59
CA LEU A 25 -2.35 -4.71 -0.78
C LEU A 25 -3.37 -4.86 -1.93
N THR A 26 -4.28 -3.91 -2.09
CA THR A 26 -5.28 -3.90 -3.17
C THR A 26 -4.59 -3.77 -4.53
N VAL A 27 -3.70 -2.78 -4.66
CA VAL A 27 -2.94 -2.53 -5.89
C VAL A 27 -2.02 -3.72 -6.21
N LEU A 28 -1.37 -4.31 -5.19
CA LEU A 28 -0.55 -5.50 -5.36
C LEU A 28 -1.37 -6.66 -5.94
N TYR A 29 -2.55 -6.94 -5.37
CA TYR A 29 -3.43 -8.01 -5.83
C TYR A 29 -3.92 -7.80 -7.26
N GLU A 30 -4.39 -6.59 -7.59
CA GLU A 30 -4.84 -6.25 -8.94
C GLU A 30 -3.70 -6.37 -9.96
N THR A 31 -2.52 -5.85 -9.62
CA THR A 31 -1.34 -5.92 -10.48
C THR A 31 -0.85 -7.35 -10.69
N GLN A 32 -0.90 -8.21 -9.67
CA GLN A 32 -0.59 -9.63 -9.83
C GLN A 32 -1.57 -10.30 -10.79
N LYS A 33 -2.87 -10.04 -10.64
CA LYS A 33 -3.92 -10.60 -11.52
C LYS A 33 -3.71 -10.20 -12.97
N GLU A 34 -3.43 -8.93 -13.24
CA GLU A 34 -3.13 -8.43 -14.60
C GLU A 34 -1.87 -9.06 -15.20
N ARG A 35 -0.89 -9.39 -14.35
CA ARG A 35 0.36 -10.03 -14.77
C ARG A 35 0.28 -11.55 -14.81
N GLY A 36 -0.91 -12.12 -14.69
CA GLY A 36 -1.14 -13.56 -14.74
C GLY A 36 -0.53 -14.31 -13.55
N GLY A 37 -0.55 -13.70 -12.36
CA GLY A 37 -0.03 -14.29 -11.13
C GLY A 37 1.49 -14.17 -10.94
N ARG A 38 2.17 -13.34 -11.75
CA ARG A 38 3.62 -13.10 -11.63
C ARG A 38 3.95 -12.04 -10.57
N ASP A 39 5.11 -12.19 -9.94
CA ASP A 39 5.65 -11.27 -8.92
C ASP A 39 5.72 -9.82 -9.42
N VAL A 40 5.09 -8.91 -8.70
CA VAL A 40 5.04 -7.48 -9.04
C VAL A 40 6.33 -6.81 -8.61
N PRO A 41 7.11 -6.20 -9.53
CA PRO A 41 8.31 -5.46 -9.16
C PRO A 41 7.97 -4.28 -8.24
N THR A 42 8.76 -4.06 -7.18
CA THR A 42 8.53 -3.00 -6.19
C THR A 42 8.35 -1.62 -6.81
N VAL A 43 9.16 -1.26 -7.81
CA VAL A 43 9.06 0.02 -8.53
C VAL A 43 7.72 0.16 -9.27
N MET A 44 7.22 -0.92 -9.86
CA MET A 44 5.91 -0.94 -10.52
C MET A 44 4.78 -0.79 -9.50
N LEU A 45 4.89 -1.47 -8.36
CA LEU A 45 3.93 -1.34 -7.27
C LEU A 45 3.90 0.10 -6.73
N TYR A 46 5.07 0.69 -6.48
CA TYR A 46 5.19 2.07 -6.00
C TYR A 46 4.53 3.06 -6.97
N GLY A 47 4.86 2.98 -8.27
CA GLY A 47 4.26 3.84 -9.27
C GLY A 47 2.74 3.77 -9.33
N ARG A 48 2.16 2.57 -9.15
CA ARG A 48 0.70 2.39 -9.11
C ARG A 48 0.07 2.87 -7.82
N VAL A 49 0.74 2.74 -6.69
CA VAL A 49 0.23 3.22 -5.39
C VAL A 49 0.11 4.74 -5.38
N LEU A 50 1.05 5.44 -6.03
CA LEU A 50 1.01 6.90 -6.20
C LEU A 50 -0.23 7.39 -6.97
N GLU A 51 -0.93 6.52 -7.72
CA GLU A 51 -2.19 6.87 -8.37
C GLU A 51 -3.35 7.03 -7.37
N TYR A 52 -3.21 6.51 -6.14
CA TYR A 52 -4.25 6.48 -5.12
C TYR A 52 -3.92 7.28 -3.84
N VAL A 53 -2.64 7.38 -3.50
CA VAL A 53 -2.17 8.04 -2.27
C VAL A 53 -0.81 8.70 -2.49
N ASP A 54 -0.68 9.95 -2.04
CA ASP A 54 0.62 10.64 -2.01
C ASP A 54 1.45 10.08 -0.84
N VAL A 55 2.55 9.42 -1.16
CA VAL A 55 3.42 8.75 -0.18
C VAL A 55 4.86 8.83 -0.67
N SER A 56 5.79 9.11 0.23
CA SER A 56 7.21 9.09 -0.12
C SER A 56 7.70 7.65 -0.35
N GLU A 57 8.80 7.50 -1.08
CA GLU A 57 9.44 6.20 -1.31
C GLU A 57 9.86 5.54 0.02
N GLU A 58 10.38 6.33 0.96
CA GLU A 58 10.74 5.86 2.31
C GLU A 58 9.53 5.32 3.07
N ALA A 59 8.43 6.09 3.12
CA ALA A 59 7.21 5.67 3.80
C ALA A 59 6.57 4.45 3.12
N PHE A 60 6.68 4.33 1.80
CA PHE A 60 6.25 3.14 1.07
C PHE A 60 7.07 1.91 1.46
N HIS A 61 8.39 2.03 1.59
CA HIS A 61 9.22 0.93 2.10
C HIS A 61 8.86 0.54 3.55
N ASP A 62 8.58 1.50 4.42
CA ASP A 62 8.10 1.22 5.78
C ASP A 62 6.77 0.45 5.79
N VAL A 63 5.85 0.80 4.90
CA VAL A 63 4.61 0.04 4.68
C VAL A 63 4.93 -1.40 4.28
N LEU A 64 5.84 -1.62 3.34
CA LEU A 64 6.23 -2.96 2.91
C LEU A 64 6.88 -3.77 4.04
N TYR A 65 7.74 -3.16 4.85
CA TYR A 65 8.36 -3.83 6.01
C TYR A 65 7.33 -4.27 7.04
N ARG A 66 6.35 -3.41 7.34
CA ARG A 66 5.22 -3.76 8.22
C ARG A 66 4.35 -4.87 7.64
N LEU A 67 4.18 -4.92 6.32
CA LEU A 67 3.48 -6.00 5.61
C LEU A 67 4.32 -7.29 5.49
N GLY A 68 5.55 -7.31 5.99
CA GLY A 68 6.39 -8.50 6.12
C GLY A 68 7.42 -8.72 5.02
N VAL A 69 7.61 -7.76 4.12
CA VAL A 69 8.73 -7.76 3.14
C VAL A 69 10.04 -7.55 3.91
N ARG A 70 11.13 -8.22 3.50
CA ARG A 70 12.47 -8.12 4.11
C ARG A 70 13.56 -8.10 3.04
#